data_AF-A0A0M3IQS5-F1
#
_entry.id   AF-A0A0M3IQS5-F1
#
_cell.length_a   1.000
_cell.length_b   1.000
_cell.length_c   1.000
_cell.angle_alpha   90.00
_cell.angle_beta   90.00
_cell.angle_gamma   90.00
#
_symmetry.space_group_name_H-M   'P 1'
#
loop_
_entity.id
_entity.type
_entity.pdbx_description
1 polymer ?
#
loop_
_entity_poly.entity_id
_entity_poly.type
_entity_poly.pdbx_seq_one_letter_code
_entity_poly.pdbx_strand_id
1 'polypeptide(L)'
;MASCSEVDQAASSSGTAKKADFMERFKQLHQRRQESRKLNHEQVVEEDRKLKLPKNYEMRRKRQEWELEELELKKAAEERGEDYERLKALKTQADLAERKEFIKRKKHNPDKGFSDYEAMTLRQYDRLSGNIKPDMKSYEKMRDIVGADQFYPSANTLITGSHYPTDAAMEKLAEDINAQ
;
A
#
# COMPACT_ATOMS: atom_id res chain seq x y z
N MET A 1 91.71 -17.43 24.61
CA MET A 1 91.13 -17.05 23.30
C MET A 1 89.74 -17.67 23.18
N ALA A 2 88.71 -17.06 23.75
CA ALA A 2 87.32 -17.52 23.64
C ALA A 2 86.41 -16.28 23.62
N SER A 3 86.20 -15.67 22.46
CA SER A 3 85.26 -14.54 22.30
C SER A 3 84.84 -14.25 20.83
N CYS A 4 84.97 -15.19 19.90
CA CYS A 4 84.53 -14.96 18.50
C CYS A 4 83.39 -15.88 18.02
N SER A 5 82.88 -16.81 18.84
CA SER A 5 81.90 -17.81 18.38
C SER A 5 80.43 -17.56 18.76
N GLU A 6 80.13 -16.61 19.65
CA GLU A 6 78.74 -16.33 20.07
C GLU A 6 78.01 -15.33 19.17
N VAL A 7 78.74 -14.44 18.48
CA VAL A 7 78.13 -13.40 17.63
C VAL A 7 77.55 -14.00 16.33
N ASP A 8 78.15 -15.09 15.83
CA ASP A 8 77.69 -15.77 14.60
C ASP A 8 76.46 -16.67 14.81
N GLN A 9 76.23 -17.20 16.02
CA GLN A 9 75.04 -18.03 16.30
C GLN A 9 73.77 -17.19 16.43
N ALA A 10 73.83 -15.98 17.01
CA ALA A 10 72.69 -15.06 17.13
C ALA A 10 72.24 -14.47 15.78
N ALA A 11 73.16 -14.29 14.83
CA ALA A 11 72.83 -13.83 13.48
C ALA A 11 72.11 -14.93 12.66
N SER A 12 72.51 -16.19 12.83
CA SER A 12 71.94 -17.33 12.09
C SER A 12 70.49 -17.67 12.48
N SER A 13 70.17 -17.62 13.78
CA SER A 13 68.82 -17.90 14.31
C SER A 13 67.81 -16.79 14.00
N SER A 14 68.28 -15.53 13.95
CA SER A 14 67.46 -14.39 13.52
C SER A 14 67.07 -14.46 12.04
N GLY A 15 67.93 -15.04 11.19
CA GLY A 15 67.68 -15.22 9.76
C GLY A 15 66.69 -16.35 9.46
N THR A 16 66.69 -17.43 10.24
CA THR A 16 65.71 -18.53 10.10
C THR A 16 64.33 -18.14 10.61
N ALA A 17 64.24 -17.38 11.71
CA ALA A 17 62.97 -16.84 12.20
C ALA A 17 62.34 -15.85 11.20
N LYS A 18 63.13 -14.92 10.64
CA LYS A 18 62.67 -14.00 9.59
C LYS A 18 62.21 -14.71 8.31
N LYS A 19 62.86 -15.83 7.94
CA LYS A 19 62.43 -16.68 6.82
C LYS A 19 61.14 -17.43 7.11
N ALA A 20 60.96 -17.94 8.33
CA ALA A 20 59.72 -18.60 8.75
C ALA A 20 58.54 -17.60 8.74
N ASP A 21 58.72 -16.40 9.30
CA ASP A 21 57.73 -15.32 9.27
C ASP A 21 57.39 -14.89 7.84
N PHE A 22 58.40 -14.80 6.96
CA PHE A 22 58.18 -14.51 5.55
C PHE A 22 57.35 -15.61 4.85
N MET A 23 57.66 -16.88 5.12
CA MET A 23 56.92 -18.02 4.57
C MET A 23 55.49 -18.09 5.09
N GLU A 24 55.25 -17.73 6.36
CA GLU A 24 53.90 -17.64 6.92
C GLU A 24 53.10 -16.50 6.27
N ARG A 25 53.69 -15.30 6.15
CA ARG A 25 53.09 -14.16 5.42
C ARG A 25 52.80 -14.52 3.96
N PHE A 26 53.68 -15.28 3.31
CA PHE A 26 53.48 -15.74 1.93
C PHE A 26 52.31 -16.73 1.82
N LYS A 27 52.17 -17.66 2.77
CA LYS A 27 51.00 -18.57 2.84
C LYS A 27 49.70 -17.81 3.07
N GLN A 28 49.69 -16.85 3.99
CA GLN A 28 48.53 -15.99 4.24
C GLN A 28 48.17 -15.16 3.00
N LEU A 29 49.16 -14.63 2.29
CA LEU A 29 48.94 -13.91 1.03
C LEU A 29 48.36 -14.82 -0.05
N HIS A 30 48.82 -16.07 -0.14
CA HIS A 30 48.27 -17.05 -1.07
C HIS A 30 46.82 -17.39 -0.73
N GLN A 31 46.51 -17.65 0.55
CA GLN A 31 45.15 -17.89 1.03
C GLN A 31 44.24 -16.71 0.69
N ARG A 32 44.64 -15.48 1.04
CA ARG A 32 43.89 -14.26 0.70
C ARG A 32 43.68 -14.11 -0.80
N ARG A 33 44.69 -14.43 -1.63
CA ARG A 33 44.54 -14.41 -3.09
C ARG A 33 43.50 -15.43 -3.57
N GLN A 34 43.51 -16.65 -3.03
CA GLN A 34 42.53 -17.66 -3.41
C GLN A 34 41.12 -17.29 -2.92
N GLU A 35 41.00 -16.77 -1.70
CA GLU A 35 39.75 -16.24 -1.15
C GLU A 35 39.20 -15.12 -2.04
N SER A 36 40.02 -14.13 -2.41
CA SER A 36 39.61 -13.06 -3.32
C SER A 36 39.16 -13.59 -4.67
N ARG A 37 39.85 -14.58 -5.25
CA ARG A 37 39.44 -15.21 -6.51
C ARG A 37 38.10 -15.92 -6.39
N LYS A 38 37.87 -16.63 -5.29
CA LYS A 38 36.60 -17.33 -5.02
C LYS A 38 35.46 -16.34 -4.84
N LEU A 39 35.65 -15.31 -4.02
CA LEU A 39 34.65 -14.27 -3.76
C LEU A 39 34.29 -13.52 -5.04
N ASN A 40 35.28 -13.16 -5.86
CA ASN A 40 35.03 -12.49 -7.14
C ASN A 40 34.23 -13.40 -8.08
N HIS A 41 34.57 -14.68 -8.16
CA HIS A 41 33.82 -15.63 -8.98
C HIS A 41 32.36 -15.80 -8.49
N GLU A 42 32.18 -15.94 -7.18
CA GLU A 42 30.85 -16.04 -6.55
C GLU A 42 30.00 -14.80 -6.83
N GLN A 43 30.57 -13.59 -6.70
CA GLN A 43 29.90 -12.34 -7.03
C GLN A 43 29.48 -12.27 -8.51
N VAL A 44 30.36 -12.64 -9.44
CA VAL A 44 30.02 -12.66 -10.88
C VAL A 44 28.87 -13.64 -11.17
N VAL A 45 28.88 -14.81 -10.52
CA VAL A 45 27.80 -15.81 -10.67
C VAL A 45 26.49 -15.30 -10.05
N GLU A 46 26.53 -14.64 -8.91
CA GLU A 46 25.34 -14.05 -8.27
C GLU A 46 24.76 -12.89 -9.09
N GLU A 47 25.59 -12.06 -9.68
CA GLU A 47 25.18 -10.98 -10.58
C GLU A 47 24.51 -11.55 -11.84
N ASP A 48 25.12 -12.53 -12.49
CA ASP A 48 24.51 -13.24 -13.63
C ASP A 48 23.17 -13.90 -13.24
N ARG A 49 23.10 -14.50 -12.05
CA ARG A 49 21.84 -15.04 -11.51
C ARG A 49 20.79 -13.93 -11.34
N LYS A 50 21.15 -12.77 -10.77
CA LYS A 50 20.26 -11.60 -10.59
C LYS A 50 19.80 -11.03 -11.93
N LEU A 51 20.67 -10.99 -12.93
CA LEU A 51 20.33 -10.55 -14.29
C LEU A 51 19.38 -11.50 -15.00
N LYS A 52 19.51 -12.81 -14.77
CA LYS A 52 18.60 -13.84 -15.29
C LYS A 52 17.25 -13.88 -14.58
N LEU A 53 17.16 -13.29 -13.39
CA LEU A 53 15.90 -13.23 -12.64
C LEU A 53 14.94 -12.23 -13.31
N PRO A 54 13.65 -12.56 -13.41
CA PRO A 54 12.65 -11.61 -13.87
C PRO A 54 12.63 -10.35 -13.00
N LYS A 55 12.43 -9.17 -13.60
CA LYS A 55 12.36 -7.88 -12.88
C LYS A 55 11.35 -7.85 -11.73
N ASN A 56 10.29 -8.67 -11.81
CA ASN A 56 9.25 -8.77 -10.78
C ASN A 56 9.55 -9.81 -9.67
N TYR A 57 10.67 -10.53 -9.75
CA TYR A 57 10.99 -11.62 -8.83
C TYR A 57 11.07 -11.17 -7.38
N GLU A 58 11.78 -10.08 -7.09
CA GLU A 58 11.92 -9.58 -5.72
C GLU A 58 10.59 -9.10 -5.14
N MET A 59 9.75 -8.47 -5.96
CA MET A 59 8.41 -8.04 -5.55
C MET A 59 7.51 -9.25 -5.25
N ARG A 60 7.59 -10.31 -6.07
CA ARG A 60 6.88 -11.56 -5.82
C ARG A 60 7.38 -12.25 -4.56
N ARG A 61 8.70 -12.27 -4.34
CA ARG A 61 9.32 -12.86 -3.15
C ARG A 61 8.88 -12.12 -1.89
N LYS A 62 8.97 -10.79 -1.86
CA LYS A 62 8.50 -9.96 -0.73
C LYS A 62 7.02 -10.17 -0.43
N ARG A 63 6.19 -10.33 -1.47
CA ARG A 63 4.76 -10.65 -1.28
C ARG A 63 4.59 -12.02 -0.62
N GLN A 64 5.30 -13.04 -1.09
CA GLN A 64 5.24 -14.39 -0.52
C GLN A 64 5.76 -14.40 0.93
N GLU A 65 6.86 -13.71 1.21
CA GLU A 65 7.39 -13.52 2.57
C GLU A 65 6.32 -12.90 3.48
N TRP A 66 5.67 -11.82 3.04
CA TRP A 66 4.60 -11.17 3.79
C TRP A 66 3.37 -12.08 4.01
N GLU A 67 2.96 -12.85 3.00
CA GLU A 67 1.85 -13.81 3.10
C GLU A 67 2.19 -14.94 4.10
N LEU A 68 3.43 -15.43 4.11
CA LEU A 68 3.89 -16.44 5.06
C LEU A 68 3.90 -15.90 6.49
N GLU A 69 4.44 -14.70 6.71
CA GLU A 69 4.42 -14.02 8.01
C GLU A 69 2.98 -13.83 8.52
N GLU A 70 2.05 -13.44 7.65
CA GLU A 70 0.63 -13.29 8.01
C GLU A 70 0.00 -14.63 8.40
N LEU A 71 0.30 -15.71 7.66
CA LEU A 71 -0.17 -17.06 7.99
C LEU A 71 0.40 -17.57 9.31
N GLU A 72 1.69 -17.33 9.59
CA GLU A 72 2.33 -17.71 10.85
C GLU A 72 1.72 -16.95 12.02
N LEU A 73 1.50 -15.64 11.89
CA LEU A 73 0.84 -14.84 12.91
C LEU A 73 -0.61 -15.27 13.16
N LYS A 74 -1.33 -15.67 12.11
CA LYS A 74 -2.69 -16.20 12.22
C LYS A 74 -2.69 -17.53 12.98
N LYS A 75 -1.81 -18.46 12.63
CA LYS A 75 -1.65 -19.74 13.35
C LYS A 75 -1.30 -19.51 14.82
N ALA A 76 -0.35 -18.61 15.12
CA ALA A 76 0.03 -18.29 16.49
C ALA A 76 -1.10 -17.58 17.28
N ALA A 77 -2.04 -16.92 16.62
CA ALA A 77 -3.24 -16.38 17.27
C ALA A 77 -4.29 -17.47 17.51
N GLU A 78 -4.49 -18.37 16.54
CA GLU A 78 -5.38 -19.54 16.65
C GLU A 78 -4.92 -20.50 17.77
N GLU A 79 -3.62 -20.77 17.88
CA GLU A 79 -3.03 -21.57 18.97
C GLU A 79 -3.25 -20.95 20.35
N ARG A 80 -3.29 -19.60 20.43
CA ARG A 80 -3.61 -18.86 21.66
C ARG A 80 -5.11 -18.73 21.91
N GLY A 81 -5.96 -19.16 20.97
CA GLY A 81 -7.42 -19.01 21.04
C GLY A 81 -7.92 -17.58 20.83
N GLU A 82 -7.11 -16.70 20.23
CA GLU A 82 -7.45 -15.31 19.97
C GLU A 82 -7.89 -15.09 18.51
N ASP A 83 -8.81 -14.14 18.29
CA ASP A 83 -9.21 -13.72 16.94
C ASP A 83 -8.15 -12.80 16.30
N TYR A 84 -7.50 -13.32 15.25
CA TYR A 84 -6.45 -12.61 14.52
C TYR A 84 -6.92 -11.29 13.90
N GLU A 85 -8.15 -11.21 13.37
CA GLU A 85 -8.63 -9.99 12.71
C GLU A 85 -8.79 -8.86 13.71
N ARG A 86 -9.29 -9.18 14.90
CA ARG A 86 -9.42 -8.24 16.02
C ARG A 86 -8.05 -7.75 16.49
N LEU A 87 -7.08 -8.65 16.67
CA LEU A 87 -5.71 -8.27 17.05
C LEU A 87 -5.05 -7.39 16.00
N LYS A 88 -5.26 -7.70 14.72
CA LYS A 88 -4.74 -6.91 13.60
C LYS A 88 -5.37 -5.52 13.59
N ALA A 89 -6.68 -5.40 13.79
CA ALA A 89 -7.37 -4.13 13.90
C ALA A 89 -6.86 -3.28 15.08
N LEU A 90 -6.60 -3.90 16.24
CA LEU A 90 -6.03 -3.22 17.41
C LEU A 90 -4.61 -2.71 17.16
N LYS A 91 -3.80 -3.44 16.38
CA LYS A 91 -2.42 -3.04 16.03
C LYS A 91 -2.37 -1.96 14.95
N THR A 92 -3.41 -1.84 14.11
CA THR A 92 -3.43 -0.81 13.06
C THR A 92 -3.68 0.57 13.65
N GLN A 93 -2.78 1.52 13.35
CA GLN A 93 -2.95 2.92 13.72
C GLN A 93 -4.20 3.53 13.06
N ALA A 94 -4.89 4.42 13.78
CA ALA A 94 -6.11 5.07 13.31
C ALA A 94 -5.90 5.81 11.99
N ASP A 95 -4.81 6.58 11.85
CA ASP A 95 -4.50 7.34 10.63
C ASP A 95 -4.37 6.44 9.39
N LEU A 96 -3.78 5.25 9.56
CA LEU A 96 -3.62 4.27 8.48
C LEU A 96 -4.96 3.61 8.13
N ALA A 97 -5.83 3.39 9.11
CA ALA A 97 -7.17 2.86 8.89
C ALA A 97 -8.03 3.86 8.11
N GLU A 98 -8.05 5.13 8.53
CA GLU A 98 -8.79 6.20 7.84
C GLU A 98 -8.29 6.38 6.40
N ARG A 99 -6.97 6.38 6.20
CA ARG A 99 -6.39 6.47 4.86
C ARG A 99 -6.81 5.30 3.97
N LYS A 100 -6.86 4.08 4.50
CA LYS A 100 -7.33 2.90 3.76
C LYS A 100 -8.81 3.04 3.38
N GLU A 101 -9.65 3.50 4.30
CA GLU A 101 -11.08 3.73 4.03
C GLU A 101 -11.30 4.85 3.01
N PHE A 102 -10.56 5.94 3.11
CA PHE A 102 -10.59 7.02 2.12
C PHE A 102 -10.22 6.53 0.71
N ILE A 103 -9.17 5.71 0.59
CA ILE A 103 -8.79 5.12 -0.70
C ILE A 103 -9.87 4.16 -1.20
N LYS A 104 -10.49 3.35 -0.34
CA LYS A 104 -11.61 2.48 -0.71
C LYS A 104 -12.81 3.28 -1.23
N ARG A 105 -13.19 4.35 -0.53
CA ARG A 105 -14.26 5.27 -0.95
C ARG A 105 -13.98 5.87 -2.32
N LYS A 106 -12.75 6.36 -2.55
CA LYS A 106 -12.32 6.89 -3.85
C LYS A 106 -12.39 5.87 -4.99
N LYS A 107 -12.09 4.61 -4.71
CA LYS A 107 -12.09 3.52 -5.70
C LYS A 107 -13.47 2.87 -5.91
N HIS A 108 -14.49 3.23 -5.13
CA HIS A 108 -15.80 2.58 -5.21
C HIS A 108 -16.56 2.94 -6.49
N ASN A 109 -16.49 4.20 -6.93
CA ASN A 109 -17.12 4.68 -8.17
C ASN A 109 -16.10 5.37 -9.09
N PRO A 110 -15.13 4.61 -9.67
CA PRO A 110 -14.15 5.19 -10.57
C PRO A 110 -14.82 5.56 -11.90
N ASP A 111 -14.34 6.63 -12.53
CA ASP A 111 -14.75 6.96 -13.89
C ASP A 111 -14.18 5.92 -14.86
N LYS A 112 -15.05 5.17 -15.53
CA LYS A 112 -14.67 4.13 -16.49
C LYS A 112 -14.46 4.70 -17.90
N GLY A 113 -14.70 5.99 -18.10
CA GLY A 113 -14.71 6.64 -19.41
C GLY A 113 -16.09 6.57 -20.07
N PHE A 114 -16.19 7.19 -21.26
CA PHE A 114 -17.42 7.21 -22.04
C PHE A 114 -17.70 5.82 -22.65
N SER A 115 -18.86 5.26 -22.35
CA SER A 115 -19.40 4.07 -23.02
C SER A 115 -20.55 4.44 -23.94
N ASP A 116 -21.67 4.90 -23.35
CA ASP A 116 -22.89 5.32 -24.03
C ASP A 116 -23.42 6.62 -23.43
N TYR A 117 -24.21 7.35 -24.21
CA TYR A 117 -24.88 8.56 -23.74
C TYR A 117 -25.82 8.27 -22.56
N GLU A 118 -26.56 7.15 -22.60
CA GLU A 118 -27.46 6.75 -21.50
C GLU A 118 -26.70 6.42 -20.22
N ALA A 119 -25.58 5.71 -20.31
CA ALA A 119 -24.77 5.39 -19.14
C ALA A 119 -24.17 6.66 -18.51
N MET A 120 -23.80 7.64 -19.33
CA MET A 120 -23.27 8.91 -18.85
C MET A 120 -24.35 9.79 -18.23
N THR A 121 -25.55 9.85 -18.82
CA THR A 121 -26.68 10.58 -18.24
C THR A 121 -27.16 9.96 -16.94
N LEU A 122 -27.22 8.62 -16.85
CA LEU A 122 -27.54 7.91 -15.61
C LEU A 122 -26.53 8.23 -14.51
N ARG A 123 -25.21 8.21 -14.82
CA ARG A 123 -24.19 8.57 -13.83
C ARG A 123 -24.29 10.01 -13.37
N GLN A 124 -24.58 10.94 -14.29
CA GLN A 124 -24.81 12.34 -13.94
C GLN A 124 -26.05 12.47 -13.06
N TYR A 125 -27.14 11.78 -13.40
CA TYR A 125 -28.38 11.76 -12.62
C TYR A 125 -28.17 11.19 -11.21
N ASP A 126 -27.46 10.06 -11.06
CA ASP A 126 -27.16 9.45 -9.76
C ASP A 126 -26.31 10.39 -8.88
N ARG A 127 -25.34 11.10 -9.49
CA ARG A 127 -24.54 12.11 -8.80
C ARG A 127 -25.40 13.28 -8.34
N LEU A 128 -26.25 13.81 -9.21
CA LEU A 128 -27.09 14.96 -8.90
C LEU A 128 -28.13 14.60 -7.84
N SER A 129 -28.83 13.47 -8.01
CA SER A 129 -29.82 12.98 -7.04
C SER A 129 -29.22 12.67 -5.67
N GLY A 130 -28.02 12.10 -5.61
CA GLY A 130 -27.30 11.88 -4.35
C GLY A 130 -26.84 13.16 -3.64
N ASN A 131 -26.66 14.26 -4.37
CA ASN A 131 -26.30 15.56 -3.80
C ASN A 131 -27.50 16.34 -3.27
N ILE A 132 -28.71 16.04 -3.73
CA ILE A 132 -29.93 16.69 -3.26
C ILE A 132 -30.15 16.34 -1.80
N LYS A 133 -30.21 17.37 -0.94
CA LYS A 133 -30.58 17.25 0.47
C LYS A 133 -31.99 17.79 0.67
N PRO A 134 -33.02 16.94 0.84
CA PRO A 134 -34.38 17.37 1.07
C PRO A 134 -34.54 18.06 2.44
N ASP A 135 -35.31 19.13 2.49
CA ASP A 135 -35.72 19.74 3.76
C ASP A 135 -37.04 19.11 4.22
N MET A 136 -36.96 18.27 5.26
CA MET A 136 -38.11 17.56 5.78
C MET A 136 -39.17 18.50 6.38
N LYS A 137 -38.78 19.68 6.90
CA LYS A 137 -39.72 20.62 7.53
C LYS A 137 -40.62 21.28 6.49
N SER A 138 -40.06 21.71 5.36
CA SER A 138 -40.87 22.26 4.26
C SER A 138 -41.73 21.17 3.61
N TYR A 139 -41.21 19.95 3.49
CA TYR A 139 -41.98 18.79 3.02
C TYR A 139 -43.23 18.51 3.89
N GLU A 140 -43.08 18.46 5.22
CA GLU A 140 -44.21 18.24 6.15
C GLU A 140 -45.23 19.37 6.08
N LYS A 141 -44.79 20.64 6.04
CA LYS A 141 -45.69 21.79 5.88
C LYS A 141 -46.49 21.71 4.58
N MET A 142 -45.83 21.36 3.47
CA MET A 142 -46.52 21.19 2.19
C MET A 142 -47.52 20.04 2.23
N ARG A 143 -47.18 18.93 2.88
CA ARG A 143 -48.11 17.80 3.09
C ARG A 143 -49.36 18.23 3.83
N ASP A 144 -49.21 19.02 4.90
CA ASP A 144 -50.33 19.48 5.72
C ASP A 144 -51.21 20.50 4.97
N ILE A 145 -50.61 21.38 4.14
CA ILE A 145 -51.35 22.36 3.32
C ILE A 145 -52.11 21.70 2.16
N VAL A 146 -51.47 20.76 1.46
CA VAL A 146 -52.03 20.11 0.27
C VAL A 146 -53.04 19.02 0.65
N GLY A 147 -52.90 18.42 1.84
CA GLY A 147 -53.72 17.31 2.30
C GLY A 147 -53.28 15.96 1.74
N ALA A 148 -53.56 14.89 2.48
CA ALA A 148 -53.04 13.55 2.18
C ALA A 148 -53.48 13.00 0.80
N ASP A 149 -54.72 13.29 0.38
CA ASP A 149 -55.30 12.74 -0.86
C ASP A 149 -54.66 13.33 -2.12
N GLN A 150 -54.22 14.59 -2.07
CA GLN A 150 -53.65 15.29 -3.20
C GLN A 150 -52.10 15.27 -3.21
N PHE A 151 -51.49 15.08 -2.04
CA PHE A 151 -50.04 15.05 -1.87
C PHE A 151 -49.40 13.75 -2.37
N TYR A 152 -50.15 12.65 -2.40
CA TYR A 152 -49.74 11.37 -3.00
C TYR A 152 -50.56 11.07 -4.27
N PRO A 153 -50.34 11.85 -5.36
CA PRO A 153 -51.10 11.70 -6.57
C PRO A 153 -50.82 10.37 -7.28
N SER A 154 -51.85 9.79 -7.90
CA SER A 154 -51.69 8.69 -8.86
C SER A 154 -51.70 9.25 -10.29
N ALA A 155 -51.38 8.42 -11.30
CA ALA A 155 -51.30 8.87 -12.69
C ALA A 155 -52.58 9.58 -13.21
N ASN A 156 -53.74 9.31 -12.61
CA ASN A 156 -55.04 9.87 -13.01
C ASN A 156 -55.58 10.98 -12.08
N THR A 157 -54.87 11.35 -11.02
CA THR A 157 -55.32 12.42 -10.12
C THR A 157 -54.97 13.78 -10.68
N LEU A 158 -55.97 14.64 -10.88
CA LEU A 158 -55.75 16.00 -11.37
C LEU A 158 -55.24 16.89 -10.23
N ILE A 159 -53.93 17.19 -10.24
CA ILE A 159 -53.34 18.16 -9.31
C ILE A 159 -53.70 19.57 -9.78
N THR A 160 -54.65 20.21 -9.12
CA THR A 160 -55.07 21.57 -9.45
C THR A 160 -54.11 22.59 -8.85
N GLY A 161 -53.04 22.94 -9.58
CA GLY A 161 -52.35 24.25 -9.55
C GLY A 161 -51.87 24.83 -8.21
N SER A 162 -51.85 24.08 -7.11
CA SER A 162 -51.59 24.59 -5.76
C SER A 162 -50.11 24.61 -5.37
N HIS A 163 -49.21 24.23 -6.28
CA HIS A 163 -47.77 24.26 -6.03
C HIS A 163 -47.11 25.44 -6.74
N TYR A 164 -46.99 26.55 -6.03
CA TYR A 164 -46.11 27.66 -6.41
C TYR A 164 -44.80 27.51 -5.66
N PRO A 165 -43.69 27.15 -6.33
CA PRO A 165 -42.39 27.10 -5.68
C PRO A 165 -42.04 28.50 -5.16
N THR A 166 -41.52 28.56 -3.93
CA THR A 166 -41.01 29.81 -3.36
C THR A 166 -39.85 30.34 -4.19
N ASP A 167 -39.64 31.66 -4.24
CA ASP A 167 -38.53 32.28 -4.98
C ASP A 167 -37.17 31.69 -4.61
N ALA A 168 -36.93 31.44 -3.32
CA ALA A 168 -35.70 30.78 -2.84
C ALA A 168 -35.48 29.37 -3.42
N ALA A 169 -36.55 28.63 -3.73
CA ALA A 169 -36.44 27.31 -4.36
C ALA A 169 -36.08 27.42 -5.84
N MET A 170 -36.58 28.47 -6.52
CA MET A 170 -36.21 28.77 -7.91
C MET A 170 -34.76 29.23 -8.02
N GLU A 171 -34.31 30.08 -7.09
CA GLU A 171 -32.90 30.52 -7.02
C GLU A 171 -31.96 29.33 -6.79
N LYS A 172 -32.28 28.45 -5.83
CA LYS A 172 -31.48 27.22 -5.60
C LYS A 172 -31.43 26.32 -6.85
N LEU A 173 -32.55 26.16 -7.56
CA LEU A 173 -32.57 25.41 -8.82
C LEU A 173 -31.68 26.06 -9.88
N ALA A 174 -31.72 27.40 -10.00
CA ALA A 174 -30.89 28.12 -10.96
C ALA A 174 -29.39 27.99 -10.63
N GLU A 175 -29.02 28.07 -9.35
CA GLU A 175 -27.66 27.81 -8.88
C GLU A 175 -27.22 26.38 -9.21
N ASP A 176 -28.06 25.38 -8.96
CA ASP A 176 -27.77 23.97 -9.26
C ASP A 176 -27.60 23.73 -10.77
N ILE A 177 -28.39 24.39 -11.63
CA ILE A 177 -28.25 24.32 -13.09
C ILE A 177 -26.95 24.99 -13.56
N ASN A 178 -26.60 26.15 -13.00
CA ASN A 178 -25.35 26.84 -13.34
C ASN A 178 -24.11 26.07 -12.85
N ALA A 179 -24.25 25.25 -11.82
CA ALA A 179 -23.19 24.41 -11.28
C ALA A 179 -23.04 23.05 -11.97
N GLN A 180 -23.98 22.66 -12.85
CA GLN A 180 -23.92 21.42 -13.62
C GLN A 180 -22.84 21.45 -14.70
#